data_AF-A0A4Y2PND6-F1
#
_entry.id   AF-A0A4Y2PND6-F1
#
_cell.length_a   1.000
_cell.length_b   1.000
_cell.length_c   1.000
_cell.angle_alpha   90.00
_cell.angle_beta   90.00
_cell.angle_gamma   90.00
#
_symmetry.space_group_name_H-M   'P 1'
#
loop_
_entity.id
_entity.type
_entity.pdbx_description
1 polymer ?
#
loop_
_entity_poly.entity_id
_entity_poly.type
_entity_poly.pdbx_seq_one_letter_code
_entity_poly.pdbx_strand_id
1 'polypeptide(L)'
;MDQWATVIVSDEPRFSLNTDSRRTFIWREPGTRYLPSNVREIDHYGGGGLMVWAGIMLDGRTPLHVFERGTVTGSRYRDEILGPYVRLFRGTVGPAFILKDDNARPHRALLVDEFLESVDIRRMDWPARSPVPNPIEHVWDALVRAIATRNPLREPSRK
;
A
#
# COMPACT_ATOMS: atom_id res chain seq x y z
N MET A 1 18.44 19.34 10.56
CA MET A 1 17.20 18.54 10.51
C MET A 1 16.84 18.18 9.07
N ASP A 2 17.79 18.31 8.14
CA ASP A 2 17.49 18.55 6.71
C ASP A 2 17.58 17.29 5.84
N GLN A 3 17.92 16.15 6.43
CA GLN A 3 18.10 14.89 5.71
C GLN A 3 16.77 14.35 5.14
N TRP A 4 15.63 14.65 5.78
CA TRP A 4 14.32 14.15 5.35
C TRP A 4 13.75 14.86 4.12
N ALA A 5 14.27 16.04 3.78
CA ALA A 5 13.82 16.79 2.61
C ALA A 5 14.16 16.08 1.30
N THR A 6 15.17 15.21 1.29
CA THR A 6 15.62 14.51 0.07
C THR A 6 15.24 13.02 0.08
N VAL A 7 14.45 12.57 1.06
CA VAL A 7 14.03 11.19 1.20
C VAL A 7 12.62 11.04 0.64
N ILE A 8 12.46 10.17 -0.36
CA ILE A 8 11.13 9.68 -0.73
C ILE A 8 10.82 8.43 0.09
N VAL A 9 9.66 8.43 0.71
CA VAL A 9 9.12 7.30 1.45
C VAL A 9 8.03 6.68 0.61
N SER A 10 8.14 5.39 0.30
CA SER A 10 7.16 4.67 -0.51
C SER A 10 6.65 3.40 0.15
N ASP A 11 5.49 2.93 -0.29
CA ASP A 11 4.83 1.71 0.18
C ASP A 11 3.75 1.24 -0.81
N GLU A 12 3.39 -0.05 -0.73
CA GLU A 12 2.43 -0.75 -1.59
C GLU A 12 1.21 -1.30 -0.81
N PRO A 13 0.27 -0.46 -0.32
CA PRO A 13 -0.91 -0.97 0.35
C PRO A 13 -1.82 -1.77 -0.59
N ARG A 14 -2.50 -2.77 -0.02
CA ARG A 14 -3.58 -3.51 -0.67
C ARG A 14 -4.93 -3.06 -0.14
N PHE A 15 -5.76 -2.48 -1.00
CA PHE A 15 -7.15 -2.13 -0.70
C PHE A 15 -8.09 -3.25 -1.13
N SER A 16 -8.77 -3.89 -0.19
CA SER A 16 -9.81 -4.89 -0.50
C SER A 16 -11.11 -4.20 -0.92
N LEU A 17 -11.72 -4.61 -2.04
CA LEU A 17 -13.02 -4.09 -2.47
C LEU A 17 -14.15 -4.65 -1.60
N ASN A 18 -13.96 -5.85 -1.03
CA ASN A 18 -14.80 -6.38 0.03
C ASN A 18 -14.26 -5.91 1.39
N THR A 19 -14.82 -4.83 1.92
CA THR A 19 -14.56 -4.38 3.29
C THR A 19 -15.40 -5.21 4.27
N ASP A 20 -15.07 -6.49 4.40
CA ASP A 20 -15.67 -7.37 5.41
C ASP A 20 -14.99 -7.25 6.78
N SER A 21 -14.27 -6.15 7.03
CA SER A 21 -13.53 -5.94 8.28
C SER A 21 -14.41 -5.52 9.46
N ARG A 22 -15.71 -5.28 9.22
CA ARG A 22 -16.63 -5.01 10.33
C ARG A 22 -17.02 -6.34 10.99
N ARG A 23 -16.59 -6.52 12.25
CA ARG A 23 -17.20 -7.50 13.16
C ARG A 23 -18.71 -7.25 13.18
N THR A 24 -19.44 -8.07 12.43
CA THR A 24 -20.89 -8.01 12.37
C THR A 24 -21.41 -8.83 13.54
N PHE A 25 -22.02 -8.17 14.51
CA PHE A 25 -22.67 -8.85 15.63
C PHE A 25 -24.06 -9.30 15.18
N ILE A 26 -24.32 -10.60 15.23
CA ILE A 26 -25.63 -11.20 14.94
C ILE A 26 -26.22 -11.71 16.25
N TRP A 27 -27.38 -11.19 16.63
CA TRP A 27 -28.18 -11.75 17.72
C TRP A 27 -28.96 -12.95 17.20
N ARG A 28 -28.87 -14.11 17.89
CA ARG A 28 -29.57 -15.33 17.48
C ARG A 28 -29.99 -16.17 18.67
N GLU A 29 -30.99 -17.02 18.44
CA GLU A 29 -31.47 -17.98 19.42
C GLU A 29 -30.48 -19.14 19.64
N PRO A 30 -30.42 -19.74 20.85
CA PRO A 30 -29.60 -20.93 21.10
C PRO A 30 -29.91 -22.06 20.12
N GLY A 31 -28.89 -22.72 19.57
CA GLY A 31 -29.04 -23.82 18.62
C GLY A 31 -29.13 -23.42 17.14
N THR A 32 -29.33 -22.14 16.82
CA THR A 32 -29.53 -21.67 15.42
C THR A 32 -28.23 -21.27 14.69
N ARG A 33 -27.07 -21.73 15.19
CA ARG A 33 -25.74 -21.27 14.75
C ARG A 33 -25.48 -21.42 13.26
N TYR A 34 -25.97 -22.49 12.65
CA TYR A 34 -25.66 -22.85 11.26
C TYR A 34 -26.77 -22.50 10.27
N LEU A 35 -27.82 -21.79 10.72
CA LEU A 35 -28.84 -21.30 9.78
C LEU A 35 -28.22 -20.29 8.82
N PRO A 36 -28.57 -20.32 7.52
CA PRO A 36 -28.07 -19.36 6.53
C PRO A 36 -28.29 -17.89 6.91
N SER A 37 -29.32 -17.58 7.70
CA SER A 37 -29.58 -16.24 8.24
C SER A 37 -28.61 -15.80 9.35
N ASN A 38 -27.88 -16.75 9.95
CA ASN A 38 -26.99 -16.55 11.11
C ASN A 38 -25.51 -16.84 10.78
N VAL A 39 -25.22 -17.16 9.53
CA VAL A 39 -23.88 -17.43 9.01
C VAL A 39 -23.61 -16.44 7.89
N ARG A 40 -22.51 -15.71 8.00
CA ARG A 40 -22.00 -14.89 6.91
C ARG A 40 -20.86 -15.64 6.25
N GLU A 41 -20.94 -15.80 4.94
CA GLU A 41 -19.84 -16.34 4.15
C GLU A 41 -18.65 -15.39 4.25
N ILE A 42 -17.52 -15.90 4.74
CA ILE A 42 -16.25 -15.18 4.73
C ILE A 42 -15.50 -15.68 3.51
N ASP A 43 -15.49 -14.86 2.47
CA ASP A 43 -14.71 -15.14 1.27
C ASP A 43 -13.22 -15.17 1.63
N HIS A 44 -12.66 -16.38 1.74
CA HIS A 44 -11.25 -16.61 2.05
C HIS A 44 -10.32 -16.15 0.93
N TYR A 45 -10.83 -15.94 -0.31
CA TYR A 45 -10.01 -15.77 -1.52
C TYR A 45 -10.43 -14.66 -2.49
N GLY A 46 -11.20 -13.68 -2.03
CA GLY A 46 -11.07 -12.33 -2.56
C GLY A 46 -12.23 -11.82 -3.41
N GLY A 47 -13.00 -10.97 -2.76
CA GLY A 47 -13.73 -9.90 -3.44
C GLY A 47 -12.80 -8.82 -3.99
N GLY A 48 -11.72 -9.21 -4.69
CA GLY A 48 -10.74 -8.32 -5.33
C GLY A 48 -9.94 -7.45 -4.36
N GLY A 49 -8.64 -7.31 -4.61
CA GLY A 49 -7.81 -6.33 -3.92
C GLY A 49 -7.09 -5.48 -4.94
N LEU A 50 -7.14 -4.16 -4.78
CA LEU A 50 -6.36 -3.22 -5.54
C LEU A 50 -5.02 -3.02 -4.83
N MET A 51 -3.93 -3.43 -5.46
CA MET A 51 -2.60 -3.08 -4.98
C MET A 51 -2.24 -1.73 -5.57
N VAL A 52 -1.83 -0.83 -4.71
CA VAL A 52 -1.60 0.57 -5.04
C VAL A 52 -0.21 0.94 -4.53
N TRP A 53 0.50 1.82 -5.24
CA TRP A 53 1.77 2.37 -4.80
C TRP A 53 1.71 3.90 -4.77
N ALA A 54 2.36 4.49 -3.78
CA ALA A 54 2.72 5.91 -3.82
C ALA A 54 4.05 6.14 -3.10
N GLY A 55 4.66 7.27 -3.43
CA GLY A 55 5.76 7.87 -2.68
C GLY A 55 5.39 9.26 -2.17
N ILE A 56 5.85 9.61 -0.98
CA ILE A 56 5.75 10.94 -0.38
C ILE A 56 7.14 11.47 -0.02
N MET A 57 7.33 12.77 -0.16
CA MET A 57 8.51 13.53 0.23
C MET A 57 8.03 14.79 0.98
N LEU A 58 8.92 15.48 1.68
CA LEU A 58 8.55 16.69 2.44
C LEU A 58 7.91 17.78 1.55
N ASP A 59 8.39 17.92 0.32
CA ASP A 59 7.99 18.95 -0.65
C ASP A 59 7.10 18.42 -1.78
N GLY A 60 6.66 17.16 -1.72
CA GLY A 60 5.93 16.57 -2.83
C GLY A 60 5.41 15.16 -2.61
N ARG A 61 4.74 14.64 -3.62
CA ARG A 61 4.24 13.26 -3.67
C ARG A 61 4.21 12.76 -5.10
N THR A 62 4.28 11.46 -5.28
CA THR A 62 4.03 10.85 -6.58
C THR A 62 2.54 10.84 -6.90
N PRO A 63 2.18 10.68 -8.18
CA PRO A 63 0.89 10.12 -8.54
C PRO A 63 0.66 8.77 -7.86
N LEU A 64 -0.61 8.45 -7.62
CA LEU A 64 -1.01 7.14 -7.13
C LEU A 64 -0.93 6.14 -8.28
N HIS A 65 -0.07 5.13 -8.17
CA HIS A 65 0.05 4.08 -9.18
C HIS A 65 -0.81 2.89 -8.78
N VAL A 66 -1.60 2.37 -9.71
CA VAL A 66 -2.47 1.23 -9.47
C VAL A 66 -1.91 0.05 -10.26
N PHE A 67 -1.49 -1.00 -9.56
CA PHE A 67 -1.05 -2.21 -10.22
C PHE A 67 -2.26 -2.94 -10.79
N GLU A 68 -2.26 -3.15 -12.10
CA GLU A 68 -3.20 -4.06 -12.73
C GLU A 68 -2.97 -5.49 -12.17
N ARG A 69 -4.08 -6.26 -12.11
CA ARG A 69 -4.21 -7.58 -11.45
C ARG A 69 -2.91 -8.38 -11.37
N GLY A 70 -2.64 -8.98 -10.22
CA GLY A 70 -1.50 -9.89 -10.02
C GLY A 70 -0.65 -9.51 -8.82
N THR A 71 0.51 -10.13 -8.71
CA THR A 71 1.51 -9.88 -7.66
C THR A 71 2.57 -8.90 -8.19
N VAL A 72 3.04 -7.99 -7.34
CA VAL A 72 4.18 -7.13 -7.65
C VAL A 72 5.46 -7.97 -7.62
N THR A 73 6.06 -8.17 -8.78
CA THR A 73 7.37 -8.81 -8.94
C THR A 73 8.47 -7.75 -8.98
N GLY A 74 9.74 -8.15 -8.83
CA GLY A 74 10.86 -7.21 -8.96
C GLY A 74 10.87 -6.51 -10.32
N SER A 75 10.58 -7.23 -11.41
CA SER A 75 10.52 -6.64 -12.77
C SER A 75 9.41 -5.60 -12.89
N ARG A 76 8.20 -5.90 -12.38
CA ARG A 76 7.10 -4.93 -12.33
C ARG A 76 7.46 -3.71 -11.48
N TYR A 77 8.08 -3.93 -10.33
CA TYR A 77 8.54 -2.82 -9.49
C TYR A 77 9.54 -1.92 -10.23
N ARG A 78 10.52 -2.51 -10.93
CA ARG A 78 11.46 -1.73 -11.75
C ARG A 78 10.76 -0.95 -12.86
N ASP A 79 9.91 -1.61 -13.64
CA ASP A 79 9.36 -1.07 -14.89
C ASP A 79 8.16 -0.14 -14.67
N GLU A 80 7.30 -0.45 -13.71
CA GLU A 80 6.10 0.32 -13.40
C GLU A 80 6.35 1.39 -12.33
N ILE A 81 7.31 1.17 -11.41
CA ILE A 81 7.55 2.10 -10.28
C ILE A 81 8.86 2.87 -10.41
N LEU A 82 9.99 2.17 -10.42
CA LEU A 82 11.31 2.82 -10.30
C LEU A 82 11.65 3.67 -11.52
N GLY A 83 11.43 3.15 -12.72
CA GLY A 83 11.68 3.84 -13.98
C GLY A 83 10.81 5.10 -14.15
N PRO A 84 9.48 5.01 -14.04
CA PRO A 84 8.60 6.15 -14.30
C PRO A 84 8.58 7.20 -13.19
N TYR A 85 8.62 6.79 -11.91
CA TYR A 85 8.42 7.70 -10.79
C TYR A 85 9.71 7.98 -10.03
N VAL A 86 10.39 6.97 -9.50
CA VAL A 86 11.53 7.18 -8.60
C VAL A 86 12.70 7.86 -9.32
N ARG A 87 13.00 7.45 -10.56
CA ARG A 87 14.03 8.08 -11.39
C ARG A 87 13.72 9.55 -11.70
N LEU A 88 12.45 9.91 -11.87
CA LEU A 88 12.05 11.30 -12.11
C LEU A 88 12.39 12.18 -10.88
N PHE A 89 12.03 11.72 -9.69
CA PHE A 89 12.36 12.44 -8.45
C PHE A 89 13.86 12.49 -8.19
N ARG A 90 14.62 11.44 -8.51
CA ARG A 90 16.09 11.49 -8.49
C ARG A 90 16.66 12.57 -9.41
N GLY A 91 16.05 12.79 -10.58
CA GLY A 91 16.42 13.85 -11.51
C GLY A 91 16.13 15.25 -10.96
N THR A 92 15.02 15.42 -10.23
CA THR A 92 14.63 16.71 -9.63
C THR A 92 15.44 17.05 -8.38
N VAL A 93 15.62 16.09 -7.46
CA VAL A 93 16.29 16.30 -6.17
C VAL A 93 17.82 16.26 -6.29
N GLY A 94 18.34 15.52 -7.27
CA GLY A 94 19.78 15.40 -7.47
C GLY A 94 20.44 14.35 -6.57
N PRO A 95 21.79 14.38 -6.43
CA PRO A 95 22.58 13.32 -5.77
C PRO A 95 22.27 13.05 -4.30
N ALA A 96 21.61 14.00 -3.63
CA ALA A 96 21.19 13.86 -2.25
C ALA A 96 19.92 12.99 -2.09
N PHE A 97 19.26 12.61 -3.19
CA PHE A 97 18.06 11.81 -3.19
C PHE A 97 18.27 10.42 -2.55
N ILE A 98 17.34 10.02 -1.72
CA ILE A 98 17.34 8.72 -1.03
C ILE A 98 15.95 8.08 -1.18
N LEU A 99 15.93 6.82 -1.59
CA LEU A 99 14.72 5.99 -1.59
C LEU A 99 14.59 5.24 -0.26
N LYS A 100 13.43 5.35 0.40
CA LYS A 100 13.08 4.52 1.56
C LYS A 100 11.89 3.61 1.20
N ASP A 101 12.14 2.30 1.23
CA ASP A 101 11.16 1.21 1.04
C ASP A 101 11.13 0.27 2.26
N ASP A 102 10.29 -0.79 2.24
CA ASP A 102 10.00 -1.68 3.37
C ASP A 102 10.80 -3.00 3.38
N ASN A 103 11.78 -3.12 2.49
CA ASN A 103 12.56 -4.35 2.25
C ASN A 103 11.75 -5.55 1.73
N ALA A 104 10.59 -5.34 1.11
CA ALA A 104 9.85 -6.44 0.51
C ALA A 104 10.71 -7.21 -0.54
N ARG A 105 10.40 -8.49 -0.74
CA ARG A 105 11.14 -9.36 -1.67
C ARG A 105 11.32 -8.76 -3.08
N PRO A 106 10.29 -8.12 -3.69
CA PRO A 106 10.46 -7.46 -4.99
C PRO A 106 11.48 -6.33 -4.98
N HIS A 107 11.55 -5.55 -3.90
CA HIS A 107 12.50 -4.43 -3.77
C HIS A 107 13.94 -4.92 -3.64
N ARG A 108 14.13 -6.11 -3.07
CA ARG A 108 15.46 -6.74 -2.87
C ARG A 108 15.82 -7.74 -3.98
N ALA A 109 15.16 -7.66 -5.14
CA ALA A 109 15.55 -8.44 -6.31
C ALA A 109 16.84 -7.88 -6.93
N LEU A 110 17.72 -8.75 -7.43
CA LEU A 110 18.99 -8.33 -8.05
C LEU A 110 18.79 -7.28 -9.16
N LEU A 111 17.82 -7.50 -10.05
CA LEU A 111 17.52 -6.56 -11.13
C LEU A 111 17.09 -5.16 -10.64
N VAL A 112 16.54 -5.08 -9.42
CA VAL A 112 16.14 -3.81 -8.81
C VAL A 112 17.37 -3.12 -8.24
N ASP A 113 18.25 -3.86 -7.56
CA ASP A 113 19.50 -3.31 -7.04
C ASP A 113 20.40 -2.81 -8.19
N GLU A 114 20.58 -3.61 -9.25
CA GLU A 114 21.29 -3.22 -10.48
C GLU A 114 20.70 -1.96 -11.12
N PHE A 115 19.36 -1.85 -11.15
CA PHE A 115 18.70 -0.65 -11.67
C PHE A 115 19.04 0.57 -10.82
N LEU A 116 18.87 0.50 -9.49
CA LEU A 116 19.14 1.61 -8.59
C LEU A 116 20.60 2.08 -8.67
N GLU A 117 21.55 1.15 -8.77
CA GLU A 117 22.96 1.45 -9.00
C GLU A 117 23.18 2.16 -10.34
N SER A 118 22.55 1.68 -11.42
CA SER A 118 22.70 2.28 -12.76
C SER A 118 22.19 3.72 -12.86
N VAL A 119 21.28 4.13 -11.97
CA VAL A 119 20.72 5.48 -11.90
C VAL A 119 21.20 6.29 -10.70
N ASP A 120 22.21 5.79 -9.97
CA ASP A 120 22.81 6.44 -8.80
C ASP A 120 21.76 6.85 -7.75
N ILE A 121 20.87 5.91 -7.41
CA ILE A 121 19.88 6.07 -6.35
C ILE A 121 20.32 5.27 -5.14
N ARG A 122 20.53 5.98 -4.03
CA ARG A 122 20.82 5.36 -2.74
C ARG A 122 19.53 4.94 -2.06
N ARG A 123 19.50 3.71 -1.56
CA ARG A 123 18.45 3.23 -0.67
C ARG A 123 18.81 3.55 0.78
N MET A 124 17.82 3.94 1.58
CA MET A 124 17.98 4.11 3.01
C MET A 124 18.14 2.74 3.68
N ASP A 125 19.13 2.62 4.55
CA ASP A 125 19.24 1.48 5.44
C ASP A 125 18.11 1.53 6.48
N TRP A 126 17.07 0.73 6.26
CA TRP A 126 15.93 0.60 7.16
C TRP A 126 15.82 -0.85 7.63
N PRO A 127 15.79 -1.13 8.94
CA PRO A 127 15.70 -2.49 9.42
C PRO A 127 14.29 -3.07 9.13
N ALA A 128 14.26 -4.33 8.67
CA ALA A 128 13.01 -5.06 8.52
C ALA A 128 12.32 -5.16 9.88
N ARG A 129 11.02 -4.82 9.96
CA ARG A 129 10.21 -4.78 11.19
C ARG A 129 10.65 -3.73 12.22
N SER A 130 11.06 -2.55 11.75
CA SER A 130 11.27 -1.39 12.64
C SER A 130 9.97 -1.00 13.35
N PRO A 131 9.97 -0.78 14.68
CA PRO A 131 8.79 -0.33 15.43
C PRO A 131 8.41 1.15 15.17
N VAL A 132 9.18 1.86 14.34
CA VAL A 132 8.87 3.25 13.96
C VAL A 132 7.90 3.24 12.78
N PRO A 133 6.70 3.83 12.91
CA PRO A 133 5.72 3.85 11.83
C PRO A 133 6.27 4.56 10.59
N ASN A 134 6.04 3.95 9.43
CA ASN A 134 6.38 4.55 8.15
C ASN A 134 5.44 5.74 7.90
N PRO A 135 5.93 7.00 7.70
CA PRO A 135 5.05 8.17 7.62
C PRO A 135 3.93 8.08 6.57
N ILE A 136 4.14 7.30 5.50
CA ILE A 136 3.15 7.07 4.46
C ILE A 136 1.94 6.25 4.94
N GLU A 137 2.08 5.45 5.99
CA GLU A 137 0.98 4.69 6.60
C GLU A 137 -0.11 5.61 7.14
N HIS A 138 0.28 6.79 7.68
CA HIS A 138 -0.69 7.78 8.13
C HIS A 138 -1.48 8.38 6.95
N VAL A 139 -0.84 8.52 5.78
CA VAL A 139 -1.50 8.96 4.55
C VAL A 139 -2.49 7.91 4.07
N TRP A 140 -2.12 6.63 4.13
CA TRP A 140 -3.01 5.52 3.79
C TRP A 140 -4.22 5.44 4.71
N ASP A 141 -4.02 5.56 6.01
CA ASP A 141 -5.08 5.55 7.00
C ASP A 141 -6.07 6.74 6.82
N ALA A 142 -5.54 7.93 6.52
CA ALA A 142 -6.37 9.08 6.15
C ALA A 142 -7.16 8.83 4.85
N LEU A 143 -6.55 8.21 3.84
CA LEU A 143 -7.20 7.87 2.57
C LEU A 143 -8.33 6.85 2.78
N VAL A 144 -8.10 5.79 3.55
CA VAL A 144 -9.12 4.78 3.90
C VAL A 144 -10.32 5.43 4.58
N ARG A 145 -10.09 6.32 5.56
CA ARG A 145 -11.16 7.05 6.25
C ARG A 145 -11.96 7.95 5.30
N ALA A 146 -11.28 8.65 4.39
CA ALA A 146 -11.95 9.50 3.41
C ALA A 146 -12.83 8.69 2.45
N ILE A 147 -12.35 7.53 1.98
CA ILE A 147 -13.12 6.60 1.14
C ILE A 147 -14.37 6.10 1.89
N ALA A 148 -14.21 5.68 3.15
CA ALA A 148 -15.31 5.19 3.97
C ALA A 148 -16.42 6.22 4.17
N THR A 149 -16.08 7.51 4.21
CA THR A 149 -17.05 8.62 4.32
C THR A 149 -17.81 8.85 3.02
N ARG A 150 -17.18 8.62 1.85
CA ARG A 150 -17.79 8.84 0.53
C ARG A 150 -18.70 7.69 0.08
N ASN A 151 -18.49 6.48 0.60
CA ASN A 151 -19.33 5.33 0.33
C ASN A 151 -19.89 4.76 1.66
N PRO A 152 -20.84 5.46 2.31
CA PRO A 152 -21.52 4.89 3.46
C PRO A 152 -22.26 3.64 2.97
N LEU A 153 -21.88 2.46 3.49
CA LEU A 153 -22.55 1.20 3.20
C LEU A 153 -24.07 1.39 3.36
N ARG A 154 -24.84 1.07 2.31
CA ARG A 154 -26.31 1.07 2.37
C ARG A 154 -26.75 0.26 3.59
N GLU A 155 -27.59 0.85 4.43
CA GLU A 155 -28.23 0.13 5.53
C GLU A 155 -28.91 -1.12 4.96
N PRO A 156 -28.79 -2.29 5.61
CA PRO A 156 -29.56 -3.45 5.19
C PRO A 156 -31.03 -3.10 5.33
N SER A 157 -31.74 -3.11 4.20
CA SER A 157 -33.19 -2.93 4.16
C SER A 157 -33.82 -3.95 5.10
N ARG A 158 -34.41 -3.46 6.19
CA ARG A 158 -35.34 -4.25 7.01
C ARG A 158 -36.44 -4.76 6.07
N LYS A 159 -36.47 -6.08 5.87
CA LYS A 159 -37.67 -6.80 5.47
C LYS A 159 -38.12 -7.64 6.64
#